data_AF-A0AAD9Z4T9-F1
#
_entry.id   AF-A0AAD9Z4T9-F1
#
_cell.length_a   1.000
_cell.length_b   1.000
_cell.length_c   1.000
_cell.angle_alpha   90.00
_cell.angle_beta   90.00
_cell.angle_gamma   90.00
#
_symmetry.space_group_name_H-M   'P 1'
#
loop_
_entity.id
_entity.type
_entity.pdbx_description
1 polymer ?
#
loop_
_entity_poly.entity_id
_entity_poly.type
_entity_poly.pdbx_seq_one_letter_code
_entity_poly.pdbx_strand_id
1 'polypeptide(L)'
;MLALEPILSLVTIYQAFTYGILYLVFVSYPIAFREVRHWSLGISGLAYIGMLIGVFLGAALVIAHTKTRFAQITKANNGVVIPEQRLPLMILGGCLLPIGLFVYAWTSDPHIHWIGQILGSIPVGTGLYMVFVQCINYIVDAKSLVNKQCKEGGRDKSFVNE
;
A
#
# COMPACT_ATOMS: atom_id res chain seq x y z
N MET A 1 2.50 21.58 12.24
CA MET A 1 2.81 20.15 12.46
C MET A 1 2.88 19.30 11.18
N LEU A 2 2.16 19.60 10.09
CA LEU A 2 2.42 18.99 8.76
C LEU A 2 3.52 19.70 7.95
N ALA A 3 3.67 21.02 8.11
CA ALA A 3 4.69 21.82 7.40
C ALA A 3 6.12 21.67 7.96
N LEU A 4 6.30 21.05 9.14
CA LEU A 4 7.62 20.87 9.75
C LEU A 4 8.37 19.65 9.20
N GLU A 5 7.63 18.69 8.62
CA GLU A 5 8.18 17.46 8.03
C GLU A 5 7.60 17.31 6.61
N PRO A 6 8.22 17.95 5.60
CA PRO A 6 7.70 17.95 4.23
C PRO A 6 7.54 16.54 3.65
N ILE A 7 8.36 15.58 4.10
CA ILE A 7 8.30 14.19 3.66
C ILE A 7 7.00 13.49 4.07
N LEU A 8 6.47 13.77 5.26
CA LEU A 8 5.21 13.20 5.75
C LEU A 8 4.01 13.72 4.94
N SER A 9 4.05 14.99 4.52
CA SER A 9 3.02 15.59 3.68
C SER A 9 2.95 14.91 2.31
N LEU A 10 4.10 14.63 1.69
CA LEU A 10 4.17 13.93 0.40
C LEU A 10 3.60 12.50 0.48
N VAL A 11 3.95 11.74 1.52
CA VAL A 11 3.45 10.36 1.73
C VAL A 11 1.94 10.36 1.97
N THR A 12 1.42 11.34 2.70
CA THR A 12 -0.02 11.47 2.96
C THR A 12 -0.80 11.81 1.69
N ILE A 13 -0.29 12.69 0.83
CA ILE A 13 -0.89 13.01 -0.48
C ILE A 13 -0.90 11.76 -1.37
N TYR A 14 0.21 11.03 -1.41
CA TYR A 14 0.30 9.77 -2.16
C TYR A 14 -0.70 8.71 -1.66
N GLN A 15 -0.85 8.61 -0.33
CA GLN A 15 -1.84 7.74 0.29
C GLN A 15 -3.27 8.14 -0.09
N ALA A 16 -3.59 9.44 -0.07
CA ALA A 16 -4.90 9.94 -0.44
C ALA A 16 -5.22 9.63 -1.92
N PHE A 17 -4.25 9.82 -2.81
CA PHE A 17 -4.39 9.48 -4.24
C PHE A 17 -4.68 7.99 -4.44
N THR A 18 -3.90 7.13 -3.78
CA THR A 18 -4.07 5.66 -3.84
C THR A 18 -5.44 5.23 -3.28
N TYR A 19 -5.94 5.92 -2.25
CA TYR A 19 -7.26 5.64 -1.69
C TYR A 19 -8.39 6.09 -2.61
N GLY A 20 -8.22 7.20 -3.33
CA GLY A 20 -9.14 7.59 -4.40
C GLY A 20 -9.28 6.50 -5.46
N ILE A 21 -8.17 5.89 -5.89
CA ILE A 21 -8.18 4.76 -6.83
C ILE A 21 -8.97 3.57 -6.26
N LEU A 22 -8.78 3.22 -4.99
CA LEU A 22 -9.54 2.14 -4.34
C LEU A 22 -11.05 2.38 -4.45
N TYR A 23 -11.51 3.58 -4.12
CA TYR A 23 -12.94 3.91 -4.20
C TYR A 23 -13.46 3.91 -5.65
N LEU A 24 -12.69 4.42 -6.60
CA LEU A 24 -13.05 4.36 -8.02
C LEU A 24 -13.21 2.92 -8.50
N VAL A 25 -12.31 2.04 -8.08
CA VAL A 25 -12.40 0.60 -8.40
C VAL A 25 -13.66 -0.01 -7.77
N PHE A 26 -13.97 0.28 -6.50
CA PHE A 26 -15.20 -0.19 -5.85
C PHE A 26 -16.48 0.25 -6.58
N VAL A 27 -16.53 1.48 -7.11
CA VAL A 27 -17.68 1.93 -7.91
C VAL A 27 -17.68 1.29 -9.30
N SER A 28 -16.50 1.03 -9.87
CA SER A 28 -16.36 0.44 -11.20
C SER A 28 -16.82 -1.03 -11.26
N TYR A 29 -16.58 -1.84 -10.23
CA TYR A 29 -16.99 -3.25 -10.19
C TYR A 29 -18.48 -3.49 -10.49
N PRO A 30 -19.43 -2.89 -9.76
CA PRO A 30 -20.84 -3.08 -10.05
C PRO A 30 -21.19 -2.57 -11.45
N ILE A 31 -20.60 -1.48 -11.93
CA ILE A 31 -20.85 -0.98 -13.30
C ILE A 31 -20.39 -2.02 -14.33
N ALA A 32 -19.16 -2.53 -14.22
CA ALA A 32 -18.60 -3.48 -15.17
C ALA A 32 -19.36 -4.83 -15.18
N PHE A 33 -19.67 -5.40 -14.01
CA PHE A 33 -20.31 -6.72 -13.96
C PHE A 33 -21.84 -6.65 -14.08
N ARG A 34 -22.50 -5.60 -13.57
CA ARG A 34 -23.97 -5.46 -13.61
C ARG A 34 -24.45 -4.75 -14.87
N GLU A 35 -23.85 -3.61 -15.22
CA GLU A 35 -24.36 -2.80 -16.34
C GLU A 35 -23.84 -3.28 -17.68
N VAL A 36 -22.55 -3.59 -17.79
CA VAL A 36 -21.93 -4.02 -19.06
C VAL A 36 -22.17 -5.50 -19.34
N ARG A 37 -22.08 -6.37 -18.32
CA ARG A 37 -22.25 -7.83 -18.49
C ARG A 37 -23.61 -8.39 -18.07
N HIS A 38 -24.51 -7.52 -17.59
CA HIS A 38 -25.87 -7.89 -17.18
C HIS A 38 -25.95 -9.02 -16.14
N TRP A 39 -24.95 -9.14 -15.26
CA TRP A 39 -25.00 -10.14 -14.18
C TRP A 39 -26.02 -9.76 -13.10
N SER A 40 -26.56 -10.77 -12.43
CA SER A 40 -27.44 -10.56 -11.28
C SER A 40 -26.69 -9.90 -10.13
N LEU A 41 -27.41 -9.15 -9.29
CA LEU A 41 -26.83 -8.38 -8.19
C LEU A 41 -26.05 -9.24 -7.19
N GLY A 42 -26.45 -10.50 -7.00
CA GLY A 42 -25.74 -11.43 -6.12
C GLY A 42 -24.40 -11.89 -6.69
N ILE A 43 -24.31 -12.07 -8.01
CA ILE A 43 -23.11 -12.60 -8.67
C ILE A 43 -22.07 -11.47 -8.88
N SER A 44 -22.49 -10.22 -9.07
CA SER A 44 -21.55 -9.10 -9.18
C SER A 44 -20.71 -8.91 -7.91
N GLY A 45 -21.20 -9.32 -6.74
CA GLY A 45 -20.44 -9.34 -5.48
C GLY A 45 -19.27 -10.33 -5.48
N LEU A 46 -19.35 -11.43 -6.23
CA LEU A 46 -18.27 -12.43 -6.31
C LEU A 46 -17.01 -11.86 -6.97
N ALA A 47 -17.15 -10.83 -7.83
CA ALA A 47 -16.00 -10.22 -8.50
C ALA A 47 -15.00 -9.60 -7.51
N TYR A 48 -15.47 -9.17 -6.33
CA TYR A 48 -14.61 -8.66 -5.25
C TYR A 48 -13.69 -9.72 -4.64
N ILE A 49 -13.98 -11.00 -4.83
CA ILE A 49 -13.12 -12.09 -4.33
C ILE A 49 -11.73 -12.01 -4.99
N GLY A 50 -11.63 -11.60 -6.26
CA GLY A 50 -10.33 -11.40 -6.91
C GLY A 50 -9.47 -10.35 -6.21
N MET A 51 -10.08 -9.23 -5.84
CA MET A 51 -9.39 -8.19 -5.07
C MET A 51 -9.02 -8.67 -3.66
N LEU A 52 -9.89 -9.41 -2.97
CA LEU A 52 -9.59 -10.03 -1.68
C LEU A 52 -8.37 -10.96 -1.76
N ILE A 53 -8.32 -11.83 -2.76
CA ILE A 53 -7.15 -12.70 -3.00
C ILE A 53 -5.89 -11.87 -3.22
N GLY A 54 -5.98 -10.78 -4.01
CA GLY A 54 -4.89 -9.83 -4.19
C GLY A 54 -4.39 -9.22 -2.88
N VAL A 55 -5.30 -8.86 -1.97
CA VAL A 55 -4.96 -8.35 -0.64
C VAL A 55 -4.22 -9.40 0.20
N PHE A 56 -4.68 -10.65 0.22
CA PHE A 56 -4.00 -11.74 0.93
C PHE A 56 -2.61 -12.03 0.37
N LEU A 57 -2.45 -12.00 -0.96
CA LEU A 57 -1.15 -12.12 -1.61
C LEU A 57 -0.22 -10.95 -1.23
N GLY A 58 -0.76 -9.73 -1.19
CA GLY A 58 -0.03 -8.56 -0.69
C GLY A 58 0.44 -8.73 0.75
N ALA A 59 -0.42 -9.23 1.64
CA ALA A 59 -0.06 -9.54 3.01
C ALA A 59 1.05 -10.60 3.10
N ALA A 60 0.94 -11.68 2.35
CA ALA A 60 1.96 -12.73 2.30
C ALA A 60 3.32 -12.17 1.83
N LEU A 61 3.32 -11.33 0.79
CA LEU A 61 4.54 -10.69 0.26
C LEU A 61 5.17 -9.72 1.28
N VAL A 62 4.36 -8.91 1.98
CA VAL A 62 4.82 -8.01 3.05
C VAL A 62 5.43 -8.80 4.21
N ILE A 63 4.79 -9.90 4.62
CA ILE A 63 5.30 -10.78 5.69
C ILE A 63 6.60 -11.44 5.25
N ALA A 64 6.66 -11.99 4.03
CA ALA A 64 7.86 -12.61 3.48
C ALA A 64 9.03 -11.63 3.44
N HIS A 65 8.81 -10.41 2.95
CA HIS A 65 9.82 -9.35 2.93
C HIS A 65 10.25 -8.90 4.33
N THR A 66 9.31 -8.82 5.28
CA THR A 66 9.61 -8.46 6.67
C THR A 66 10.43 -9.55 7.35
N LYS A 67 10.12 -10.83 7.12
CA LYS A 67 10.83 -11.96 7.71
C LYS A 67 12.22 -12.19 7.11
N THR A 68 12.43 -11.94 5.82
CA THR A 68 13.72 -12.17 5.16
C THR A 68 14.63 -10.94 5.23
N ARG A 69 14.21 -9.79 4.70
CA ARG A 69 15.07 -8.60 4.64
C ARG A 69 15.13 -7.82 5.95
N PHE A 70 14.00 -7.64 6.63
CA PHE A 70 13.96 -6.83 7.85
C PHE A 70 14.67 -7.53 9.02
N ALA A 71 14.45 -8.84 9.22
CA ALA A 71 15.13 -9.58 10.29
C ALA A 71 16.64 -9.70 10.08
N GLN A 72 17.11 -9.82 8.83
CA GLN A 72 18.54 -9.86 8.52
C GLN A 72 19.20 -8.49 8.72
N ILE A 73 18.53 -7.40 8.35
CA ILE A 73 19.09 -6.05 8.46
C ILE A 73 18.99 -5.51 9.89
N THR A 74 17.93 -5.81 10.63
CA THR A 74 17.86 -5.50 12.07
C THR A 74 18.95 -6.22 12.87
N LYS A 75 19.33 -7.44 12.47
CA LYS A 75 20.49 -8.15 13.05
C LYS A 75 21.84 -7.55 12.61
N ALA A 76 21.95 -7.08 11.37
CA ALA A 76 23.20 -6.50 10.85
C ALA A 76 23.45 -5.04 11.31
N ASN A 77 22.41 -4.27 11.62
CA ASN A 77 22.49 -2.85 12.01
C ASN A 77 22.27 -2.60 13.52
N ASN A 78 22.68 -3.52 14.41
CA ASN A 78 22.59 -3.36 15.87
C ASN A 78 21.19 -2.91 16.37
N GLY A 79 20.09 -3.39 15.75
CA GLY A 79 18.73 -3.07 16.19
C GLY A 79 18.18 -1.71 15.74
N VAL A 80 18.88 -0.96 14.88
CA VAL A 80 18.37 0.32 14.35
C VAL A 80 17.44 0.06 13.14
N VAL A 81 16.16 0.37 13.32
CA VAL A 81 15.14 0.30 12.26
C VAL A 81 15.25 1.54 11.39
N ILE A 82 15.69 1.38 10.13
CA ILE A 82 15.77 2.46 9.15
C ILE A 82 14.45 2.48 8.34
N PRO A 83 13.65 3.57 8.39
CA PRO A 83 12.35 3.65 7.71
C PRO A 83 12.46 3.53 6.19
N GLU A 84 13.60 3.90 5.61
CA GLU A 84 13.85 3.86 4.16
C GLU A 84 13.84 2.45 3.58
N GLN A 85 13.98 1.41 4.40
CA GLN A 85 13.89 0.04 3.92
C GLN A 85 12.47 -0.39 3.54
N ARG A 86 11.47 0.44 3.89
CA ARG A 86 10.06 0.26 3.51
C ARG A 86 9.76 0.82 2.11
N LEU A 87 10.55 1.79 1.63
CA LEU A 87 10.36 2.46 0.33
C LEU A 87 10.36 1.50 -0.88
N PRO A 88 11.25 0.48 -0.97
CA PRO A 88 11.26 -0.44 -2.11
C PRO A 88 9.93 -1.21 -2.28
N LEU A 89 9.26 -1.55 -1.19
CA LEU A 89 7.94 -2.20 -1.26
C LEU A 89 6.86 -1.24 -1.74
N MET A 90 6.96 0.03 -1.36
CA MET A 90 6.03 1.07 -1.81
C MET A 90 6.19 1.34 -3.31
N ILE A 91 7.42 1.35 -3.83
CA ILE A 91 7.69 1.46 -5.27
C ILE A 91 7.13 0.25 -6.03
N LEU A 92 7.34 -0.96 -5.52
CA LEU A 92 6.78 -2.17 -6.13
C LEU A 92 5.25 -2.10 -6.21
N GLY A 93 4.57 -1.73 -5.11
CA GLY A 93 3.12 -1.53 -5.08
C GLY A 93 2.65 -0.44 -6.04
N GLY A 94 3.41 0.65 -6.15
CA GLY A 94 3.17 1.76 -7.06
C GLY A 94 3.31 1.39 -8.54
N CYS A 95 4.17 0.43 -8.90
CA CYS A 95 4.25 -0.11 -10.26
C CYS A 95 3.17 -1.17 -10.54
N LEU A 96 2.83 -1.99 -9.54
CA LEU A 96 1.81 -3.04 -9.68
C LEU A 96 0.41 -2.47 -9.91
N LEU A 97 0.10 -1.35 -9.25
CA LEU A 97 -1.17 -0.63 -9.34
C LEU A 97 -1.57 -0.25 -10.78
N PRO A 98 -0.78 0.53 -11.55
CA PRO A 98 -1.12 0.89 -12.91
C PRO A 98 -1.14 -0.31 -13.85
N ILE A 99 -0.27 -1.31 -13.65
CA ILE A 99 -0.29 -2.55 -14.44
C ILE A 99 -1.62 -3.29 -14.22
N GLY A 100 -2.04 -3.45 -12.97
CA GLY A 100 -3.31 -4.09 -12.65
C GLY A 100 -4.52 -3.32 -13.16
N LEU A 101 -4.52 -1.98 -13.02
CA LEU A 101 -5.58 -1.13 -13.56
C LEU A 101 -5.67 -1.21 -15.08
N PHE A 102 -4.52 -1.27 -15.77
CA PHE A 102 -4.47 -1.42 -17.22
C PHE A 102 -5.09 -2.76 -17.65
N VAL A 103 -4.71 -3.86 -17.00
CA VAL A 103 -5.27 -5.19 -17.28
C VAL A 103 -6.77 -5.23 -16.98
N TYR A 104 -7.21 -4.62 -15.88
CA TYR A 104 -8.61 -4.53 -15.51
C TYR A 104 -9.44 -3.73 -16.54
N ALA A 105 -8.93 -2.58 -16.98
CA ALA A 105 -9.59 -1.75 -17.99
C ALA A 105 -9.63 -2.45 -19.36
N TRP A 106 -8.53 -3.07 -19.78
CA TRP A 106 -8.44 -3.78 -21.05
C TRP A 106 -9.41 -4.96 -21.14
N THR A 107 -9.61 -5.66 -20.02
CA THR A 107 -10.52 -6.82 -19.94
C THR A 107 -11.96 -6.44 -19.58
N SER A 108 -12.27 -5.14 -19.51
CA SER A 108 -13.64 -4.66 -19.24
C SER A 108 -14.59 -4.86 -20.43
N ASP A 109 -14.08 -5.21 -21.61
CA ASP A 109 -14.89 -5.48 -22.79
C ASP A 109 -15.77 -6.74 -22.58
N PRO A 110 -17.08 -6.69 -22.88
CA PRO A 110 -17.99 -7.82 -22.69
C PRO A 110 -17.64 -9.03 -23.57
N HIS A 111 -16.89 -8.87 -24.66
CA HIS A 111 -16.40 -9.98 -25.49
C HIS A 111 -15.28 -10.80 -24.83
N ILE A 112 -14.57 -10.22 -23.86
CA ILE A 112 -13.46 -10.90 -23.16
C ILE A 112 -14.01 -11.65 -21.94
N HIS A 113 -13.53 -12.87 -21.69
CA HIS A 113 -13.96 -13.69 -20.56
C HIS A 113 -13.80 -12.94 -19.22
N TRP A 114 -14.83 -12.99 -18.36
CA TRP A 114 -14.92 -12.27 -17.08
C TRP A 114 -13.75 -12.54 -16.13
N ILE A 115 -13.09 -13.69 -16.28
CA ILE A 115 -11.96 -14.09 -15.47
C ILE A 115 -10.76 -13.17 -15.69
N GLY A 116 -10.60 -12.59 -16.89
CA GLY A 116 -9.52 -11.64 -17.17
C GLY A 116 -9.62 -10.40 -16.28
N GLN A 117 -10.84 -9.91 -16.06
CA GLN A 117 -11.10 -8.75 -15.22
C GLN A 117 -10.88 -9.05 -13.73
N ILE A 118 -11.23 -10.27 -13.28
CA ILE A 118 -10.94 -10.74 -11.92
C ILE A 118 -9.44 -10.96 -11.71
N LEU A 119 -8.72 -11.48 -12.70
CA LEU A 119 -7.27 -11.64 -12.62
C LEU A 119 -6.54 -10.30 -12.62
N GLY A 120 -7.03 -9.31 -13.39
CA GLY A 120 -6.51 -7.94 -13.37
C GLY A 120 -6.67 -7.25 -12.03
N SER A 121 -7.66 -7.64 -11.23
CA SER A 121 -7.87 -7.01 -9.92
C SER A 121 -7.01 -7.56 -8.79
N ILE A 122 -6.40 -8.74 -8.98
CA ILE A 122 -5.42 -9.31 -8.05
C ILE A 122 -4.22 -8.35 -7.87
N PRO A 123 -3.48 -7.93 -8.92
CA PRO A 123 -2.37 -7.00 -8.77
C PRO A 123 -2.81 -5.61 -8.28
N VAL A 124 -4.03 -5.17 -8.60
CA VAL A 124 -4.60 -3.93 -8.02
C VAL A 124 -4.75 -4.06 -6.51
N GLY A 125 -5.36 -5.14 -6.02
CA GLY A 125 -5.53 -5.40 -4.59
C GLY A 125 -4.19 -5.57 -3.86
N THR A 126 -3.23 -6.28 -4.47
CA THR A 126 -1.88 -6.45 -3.94
C THR A 126 -1.15 -5.10 -3.82
N GLY A 127 -1.17 -4.27 -4.87
CA GLY A 127 -0.51 -2.97 -4.89
C GLY A 127 -1.13 -1.98 -3.89
N LEU A 128 -2.47 -1.91 -3.84
CA LEU A 128 -3.21 -1.10 -2.87
C LEU A 128 -2.85 -1.47 -1.43
N TYR A 129 -2.87 -2.76 -1.10
CA TYR A 129 -2.55 -3.23 0.25
C TYR A 129 -1.09 -2.94 0.62
N MET A 130 -0.15 -3.18 -0.30
CA MET A 130 1.27 -2.90 -0.06
C MET A 130 1.51 -1.43 0.28
N VAL A 131 0.97 -0.51 -0.54
CA VAL A 131 1.10 0.94 -0.32
C VAL A 131 0.49 1.33 1.02
N PHE A 132 -0.70 0.83 1.34
CA PHE A 132 -1.39 1.10 2.62
C PHE A 132 -0.55 0.73 3.83
N VAL A 133 -0.07 -0.51 3.87
CA VAL A 133 0.69 -1.02 5.01
C VAL A 133 2.04 -0.33 5.12
N GLN A 134 2.72 -0.06 4.00
CA GLN A 134 4.01 0.64 4.04
C GLN A 134 3.85 2.10 4.49
N CYS A 135 2.81 2.82 4.05
CA CYS A 135 2.53 4.17 4.51
C CYS A 135 2.32 4.23 6.03
N ILE A 136 1.47 3.36 6.59
CA ILE A 136 1.21 3.33 8.04
C ILE A 136 2.50 3.03 8.81
N ASN A 137 3.26 2.02 8.37
CA ASN A 137 4.53 1.67 9.01
C ASN A 137 5.55 2.82 8.93
N TYR A 138 5.64 3.50 7.78
CA TYR A 138 6.53 4.65 7.60
C TYR A 138 6.20 5.79 8.57
N ILE A 139 4.91 6.10 8.76
CA ILE A 139 4.47 7.16 9.68
C ILE A 139 4.85 6.80 11.12
N VAL A 140 4.64 5.54 11.54
CA VAL A 140 5.00 5.06 12.89
C VAL A 140 6.51 5.14 13.10
N ASP A 141 7.30 4.67 12.14
CA ASP A 141 8.76 4.68 12.22
C ASP A 141 9.31 6.13 12.24
N ALA A 142 8.79 7.01 11.39
CA ALA A 142 9.17 8.43 11.36
C ALA A 142 8.89 9.14 12.69
N LYS A 143 7.69 8.94 13.26
CA LYS A 143 7.33 9.47 14.58
C LYS A 143 8.28 8.97 15.68
N SER A 144 8.67 7.69 15.60
CA SER A 144 9.58 7.08 16.58
C SER A 144 10.99 7.67 16.52
N LEU A 145 11.49 7.99 15.33
CA LEU A 145 12.78 8.64 15.12
C LEU A 145 12.78 10.07 15.67
N VAL A 146 11.75 10.85 15.36
CA VAL A 146 11.61 12.23 15.85
C VAL A 146 11.54 12.26 17.38
N ASN A 147 10.80 11.33 17.99
CA ASN A 147 10.75 11.20 19.45
C ASN A 147 12.12 10.84 20.07
N LYS A 148 12.90 9.97 19.41
CA LYS A 148 14.28 9.68 19.82
C LYS A 148 15.18 10.91 19.73
N GLN A 149 15.13 11.64 18.62
CA GLN A 149 15.90 12.87 18.41
C GLN A 149 15.52 13.96 19.41
N CYS A 150 14.23 14.09 19.77
CA CYS A 150 13.77 15.04 20.79
C CYS A 150 14.27 14.65 22.20
N LYS A 151 14.31 13.35 22.51
CA LYS A 151 14.91 12.85 23.76
C LYS A 151 16.42 13.02 23.84
N GLU A 152 17.13 12.99 22.72
CA GLU A 152 18.58 13.21 22.65
C GLU A 152 18.93 14.70 22.65
N GLY A 153 18.26 15.52 21.84
CA GLY A 153 18.41 16.98 21.82
C GLY A 153 17.91 17.69 23.09
N GLY A 154 17.02 17.05 23.86
CA GLY A 154 16.66 17.50 25.21
C GLY A 154 17.70 17.11 26.28
N ARG A 155 18.47 16.03 26.06
CA ARG A 155 19.52 15.56 26.97
C ARG A 155 20.83 16.31 26.78
N ASP A 156 21.08 16.83 25.58
CA ASP A 156 22.26 17.66 25.29
C ASP A 156 22.16 19.04 25.96
N LYS A 157 20.95 19.58 26.15
CA LYS A 157 20.71 20.84 26.88
C LYS A 157 20.87 20.74 28.40
N SER A 158 20.88 19.53 28.97
CA SER A 158 21.19 19.31 30.39
C SER A 158 22.69 19.23 30.68
N PHE A 159 23.54 18.95 29.68
CA PHE A 159 25.00 18.90 29.86
C PHE A 159 25.73 20.22 29.55
N VAL A 160 25.02 21.22 29.02
CA VAL A 160 25.58 22.56 28.74
C VAL A 160 25.23 23.57 29.85
N ASN A 161 24.42 23.18 30.84
CA ASN A 161 23.97 24.03 31.94
C ASN A 161 24.49 23.59 33.34
N GLU A 162 25.55 22.78 33.39
CA GLU A 162 26.40 22.57 34.57
C GLU A 162 27.83 23.04 34.27
#